data_AF-A0A7Y2A2P4-F1
#
_entry.id   AF-A0A7Y2A2P4-F1
#
_cell.length_a   1.000
_cell.length_b   1.000
_cell.length_c   1.000
_cell.angle_alpha   90.00
_cell.angle_beta   90.00
_cell.angle_gamma   90.00
#
_symmetry.space_group_name_H-M   'P 1'
#
loop_
_entity.id
_entity.type
_entity.pdbx_description
1 polymer ?
#
loop_
_entity_poly.entity_id
_entity_poly.type
_entity_poly.pdbx_seq_one_letter_code
_entity_poly.pdbx_strand_id
1 'polypeptide(L)' 'MYTERTQVLLSPAQRDRVERLAFGQRKSVGAVIRDAIDAHTRALGTNRVAARDSLFAIEAPAPDWTTMKEEIERGELT' A
#
# COMPACT_ATOMS: atom_id res chain seq x y z
N MET A 1 -1.90 23.40 -3.55
CA MET A 1 -2.57 22.09 -3.51
C MET A 1 -3.19 21.87 -4.87
N TYR A 2 -2.61 20.97 -5.68
CA TYR A 2 -3.14 20.67 -7.01
C TYR A 2 -4.24 19.62 -6.86
N THR A 3 -5.43 19.90 -7.40
CA THR A 3 -6.55 18.96 -7.38
C THR A 3 -7.03 18.73 -8.81
N GLU A 4 -7.13 17.47 -9.20
CA GLU A 4 -7.69 17.07 -10.49
C GLU A 4 -9.14 16.61 -10.33
N ARG A 5 -9.94 16.80 -11.39
CA ARG A 5 -11.35 16.41 -11.40
C ARG A 5 -11.48 15.00 -11.96
N THR A 6 -11.89 14.06 -11.12
CA THR A 6 -12.25 12.70 -11.52
C THR A 6 -13.75 12.50 -11.40
N GLN A 7 -14.37 11.90 -12.42
CA GLN A 7 -15.77 11.50 -12.38
C GLN A 7 -15.87 10.00 -12.13
N VAL A 8 -16.65 9.63 -11.12
CA VAL A 8 -16.90 8.24 -10.72
C VAL A 8 -18.39 8.06 -10.49
N LEU A 9 -18.91 6.92 -10.94
CA LEU A 9 -20.29 6.53 -10.73
C LEU A 9 -20.37 5.67 -9.47
N LEU A 10 -21.27 6.04 -8.56
CA LEU A 10 -21.57 5.29 -7.34
C LEU A 10 -22.97 4.71 -7.44
N SER A 11 -23.19 3.57 -6.82
CA SER A 11 -24.56 3.13 -6.57
C SER A 11 -25.27 4.11 -5.63
N PRO A 12 -26.62 4.21 -5.66
CA PRO A 12 -27.36 5.07 -4.74
C PRO A 12 -27.00 4.80 -3.27
N ALA A 13 -26.91 3.52 -2.88
CA ALA A 13 -26.54 3.14 -1.52
C ALA A 13 -25.13 3.59 -1.11
N GLN A 14 -24.16 3.55 -2.04
CA GLN A 14 -22.80 4.06 -1.79
C GLN A 14 -22.81 5.58 -1.65
N ARG A 15 -23.57 6.27 -2.50
CA ARG A 15 -23.70 7.73 -2.45
C ARG A 15 -24.28 8.19 -1.10
N ASP A 16 -25.39 7.60 -0.68
CA ASP A 16 -26.02 7.90 0.60
C ASP A 16 -25.08 7.67 1.78
N ARG A 17 -24.30 6.59 1.74
CA ARG A 17 -23.34 6.26 2.80
C ARG A 17 -22.24 7.30 2.91
N VAL A 18 -21.70 7.75 1.78
CA VAL A 18 -20.67 8.80 1.74
C VAL A 18 -21.23 10.14 2.20
N GLU A 19 -22.45 10.50 1.81
CA GLU A 19 -23.09 11.75 2.25
C GLU A 19 -23.36 11.76 3.76
N ARG A 20 -23.88 10.67 4.33
CA ARG A 20 -24.05 10.55 5.78
C ARG A 20 -22.72 10.68 6.53
N LEU A 21 -21.66 10.08 6.00
CA LEU A 21 -20.33 10.16 6.59
C LEU A 21 -19.76 11.59 6.52
N ALA A 22 -19.91 12.25 5.38
CA ALA A 22 -19.50 13.64 5.18
C ALA A 22 -20.23 14.60 6.13
N PHE A 23 -21.56 14.42 6.26
CA PHE A 23 -22.37 15.17 7.21
C PHE A 23 -21.91 14.96 8.66
N GLY A 24 -21.73 13.70 9.08
CA GLY A 24 -21.29 13.36 10.44
C GLY A 24 -19.90 13.92 10.76
N GLN A 25 -19.00 14.00 9.79
CA GLN A 25 -17.64 14.54 9.96
C GLN A 25 -17.53 16.05 9.71
N ARG A 26 -18.62 16.74 9.32
CA ARG A 26 -18.62 18.15 8.89
C ARG A 26 -17.58 18.42 7.79
N LYS A 27 -17.46 17.50 6.84
CA LYS A 27 -16.55 17.57 5.69
C LYS A 27 -17.33 17.59 4.38
N SER A 28 -16.68 18.04 3.31
CA SER A 28 -17.23 17.83 1.97
C SER A 28 -17.11 16.36 1.56
N VAL A 29 -18.00 15.89 0.68
CA VAL A 29 -17.91 14.53 0.11
C VAL A 29 -16.55 14.28 -0.54
N GLY A 30 -16.01 15.27 -1.26
CA GLY A 30 -14.68 15.14 -1.88
C GLY A 30 -13.56 14.99 -0.86
N ALA A 31 -13.64 15.64 0.30
CA ALA A 31 -12.67 15.46 1.37
C ALA A 31 -12.74 14.05 1.97
N VAL A 32 -13.94 13.53 2.22
CA VAL A 32 -14.13 12.14 2.70
C VAL A 32 -13.60 11.11 1.72
N ILE A 33 -13.83 11.30 0.42
CA ILE A 33 -13.32 10.40 -0.63
C ILE A 33 -11.79 10.42 -0.66
N ARG A 34 -11.15 11.60 -0.58
CA ARG A 34 -9.69 11.70 -0.53
C ARG A 34 -9.12 11.03 0.72
N ASP A 35 -9.71 11.29 1.89
CA ASP A 35 -9.26 10.66 3.13
C ASP A 35 -9.34 9.12 3.06
N ALA A 36 -10.38 8.58 2.43
CA ALA A 36 -10.53 7.14 2.22
C ALA A 36 -9.47 6.58 1.25
N ILE A 37 -9.17 7.30 0.16
CA ILE A 37 -8.11 6.93 -0.80
C ILE A 37 -6.74 6.95 -0.11
N ASP A 38 -6.44 8.01 0.65
CA ASP A 38 -5.18 8.15 1.39
C ASP A 38 -5.01 7.03 2.41
N ALA A 39 -6.08 6.69 3.15
CA ALA A 39 -6.05 5.59 4.10
C ALA A 39 -5.81 4.23 3.41
N HIS A 40 -6.51 3.98 2.30
CA HIS A 40 -6.38 2.73 1.54
C HIS A 40 -4.97 2.57 0.94
N THR A 41 -4.45 3.63 0.33
CA THR A 41 -3.13 3.61 -0.33
C THR A 41 -1.97 3.59 0.68
N ARG A 42 -2.11 4.28 1.82
CA ARG A 42 -1.13 4.20 2.91
C ARG A 42 -1.01 2.78 3.44
N ALA A 43 -2.12 2.07 3.67
CA ALA A 43 -2.10 0.69 4.14
C ALA A 43 -1.35 -0.25 3.16
N LEU A 44 -1.51 -0.04 1.85
CA LEU A 44 -0.76 -0.77 0.82
C LEU A 44 0.74 -0.46 0.86
N GLY A 45 1.10 0.82 1.04
CA GLY A 45 2.49 1.25 1.15
C GLY A 45 3.20 0.71 2.41
N THR A 46 2.53 0.79 3.56
CA THR A 46 3.07 0.29 4.83
C THR A 46 3.29 -1.22 4.80
N ASN A 47 2.39 -1.99 4.18
CA ASN A 47 2.57 -3.44 4.05
C ASN A 47 3.78 -3.77 3.16
N ARG A 48 3.96 -3.06 2.03
CA ARG A 48 5.12 -3.27 1.15
C ARG A 48 6.45 -2.89 1.83
N VAL A 49 6.49 -1.77 2.54
CA VAL A 49 7.69 -1.33 3.26
C VAL A 49 8.00 -2.26 4.43
N ALA A 50 7.00 -2.65 5.22
CA ALA A 50 7.19 -3.59 6.32
C ALA A 50 7.60 -4.98 5.84
N ALA A 51 7.04 -5.48 4.73
CA ALA A 51 7.45 -6.74 4.11
C ALA A 51 8.89 -6.66 3.58
N ARG A 52 9.25 -5.55 2.91
CA ARG A 52 10.63 -5.28 2.48
C ARG A 52 11.59 -5.26 3.67
N ASP A 53 11.26 -4.51 4.71
CA ASP A 53 12.12 -4.36 5.89
C ASP A 53 12.22 -5.70 6.64
N SER A 54 11.16 -6.52 6.65
CA SER A 54 11.21 -7.89 7.20
C SER A 54 12.12 -8.80 6.37
N LEU A 55 12.16 -8.67 5.04
CA LEU A 55 13.09 -9.42 4.19
C LEU A 55 14.55 -9.04 4.45
N PHE A 56 14.84 -7.76 4.74
CA PHE A 56 16.19 -7.30 5.06
C PHE A 56 16.58 -7.47 6.53
N ALA A 57 15.59 -7.57 7.44
CA ALA A 57 15.80 -7.86 8.85
C ALA A 57 16.06 -9.35 9.12
N ILE A 58 15.75 -10.21 8.15
CA ILE A 58 16.39 -11.52 8.07
C ILE A 58 17.84 -11.21 7.71
N GLU A 59 18.72 -11.13 8.72
CA GLU A 59 20.16 -11.26 8.54
C GLU A 59 20.42 -12.67 7.99
N ALA A 60 20.12 -12.87 6.71
CA ALA A 60 20.72 -13.93 5.95
C ALA A 60 22.17 -13.48 5.76
N PRO A 61 23.17 -14.15 6.36
CA PRO A 61 24.53 -13.90 5.99
C PRO A 61 24.65 -14.37 4.55
N ALA A 62 24.47 -13.47 3.58
CA ALA A 62 24.87 -13.77 2.23
C ALA A 62 26.39 -13.91 2.29
N PRO A 63 26.96 -15.10 2.03
CA PRO A 63 28.38 -15.19 1.74
C PRO A 63 28.67 -14.26 0.55
N ASP A 64 29.94 -13.98 0.30
CA ASP A 64 30.36 -13.30 -0.94
C ASP A 64 29.51 -13.81 -2.10
N TRP A 65 28.79 -12.89 -2.75
CA TRP A 65 27.82 -13.17 -3.82
C TRP A 65 28.41 -14.10 -4.89
N THR A 66 29.72 -13.98 -5.10
CA THR A 66 30.52 -14.84 -5.98
C THR A 66 30.44 -16.31 -5.56
N THR A 67 30.73 -16.61 -4.29
CA THR A 67 30.68 -17.97 -3.72
C THR A 67 29.26 -18.54 -3.72
N MET A 68 28.27 -17.74 -3.34
CA MET A 68 26.87 -18.20 -3.30
C MET A 68 26.36 -18.54 -4.71
N LYS A 69 26.76 -17.78 -5.73
CA LYS A 69 26.39 -18.06 -7.12
C LYS A 69 27.00 -19.39 -7.59
N GLU A 70 28.25 -19.65 -7.28
CA GLU A 70 28.94 -20.90 -7.62
C GLU A 70 28.32 -22.12 -6.91
N GLU A 71 27.82 -21.98 -5.69
CA GLU A 71 27.10 -23.03 -4.97
C GLU A 71 25.72 -23.30 -5.55
N ILE A 72 25.00 -22.26 -5.99
CA ILE A 72 23.71 -22.41 -6.70
C ILE A 72 23.90 -23.13 -8.03
N GLU A 73 24.92 -22.76 -8.81
CA GLU A 73 25.22 -23.38 -10.11
C GLU A 73 25.65 -24.86 -9.94
N ARG A 74 26.29 -25.21 -8.82
CA ARG A 74 26.65 -26.59 -8.47
C ARG A 74 25.55 -27.39 -7.77
N GLY A 75 24.49 -26.72 -7.30
CA GLY A 75 23.36 -27.35 -6.61
C GLY A 75 23.62 -27.72 -5.15
N GLU A 76 24.51 -27.01 -4.46
CA GLU A 76 25.06 -27.38 -3.13
C GLU A 76 24.66 -26.45 -1.98
N LEU A 77 23.58 -25.66 -2.10
CA LEU A 77 23.07 -24.88 -0.97
C LEU A 77 22.72 -25.81 0.22
N THR A 78 23.54 -25.77 1.28
CA THR A 78 23.34 -26.52 2.54
C THR A 78 23.08 -25.57 3.68
#